data_AF-A0A9E0NPY5-F1
#
_entry.id   AF-A0A9E0NPY5-F1
#
_cell.length_a   1.000
_cell.length_b   1.000
_cell.length_c   1.000
_cell.angle_alpha   90.00
_cell.angle_beta   90.00
_cell.angle_gamma   90.00
#
_symmetry.space_group_name_H-M   'P 1'
#
loop_
_entity.id
_entity.type
_entity.pdbx_description
1 polymer ?
#
loop_
_entity_poly.entity_id
_entity_poly.type
_entity_poly.pdbx_seq_one_letter_code
_entity_poly.pdbx_strand_id
1 'polypeptide(L)' 'DNLSIYWQEGTQRRSVIDNPTRDRIETYQSSNDAFVLEDYGCAALIENIELEA' A
#
# COMPACT_ATOMS: atom_id res chain seq x y z
N ASP A 1 -15.01 4.37 8.95
CA ASP A 1 -15.51 5.54 8.20
C ASP A 1 -14.52 6.71 8.13
N ASN A 2 -13.59 6.89 9.08
CA ASN A 2 -12.56 7.95 8.99
C ASN A 2 -11.28 7.55 8.22
N LEU A 3 -11.06 6.25 8.03
CA LEU A 3 -9.89 5.69 7.34
C LEU A 3 -10.36 5.10 6.01
N SER A 4 -9.71 5.54 4.94
CA SER A 4 -10.04 5.13 3.58
C SER A 4 -8.78 4.84 2.78
N ILE A 5 -8.97 4.04 1.72
CA ILE A 5 -7.96 3.81 0.70
C ILE A 5 -8.60 4.22 -0.62
N TYR A 6 -7.95 5.13 -1.33
CA TYR A 6 -8.32 5.48 -2.70
C TYR A 6 -7.37 4.78 -3.65
N TRP A 7 -7.90 4.29 -4.77
CA TRP A 7 -7.11 3.74 -5.86
C TRP A 7 -7.52 4.42 -7.16
N GLN A 8 -6.55 4.67 -8.03
CA GLN A 8 -6.82 5.28 -9.31
C GLN A 8 -7.33 4.23 -10.31
N GLU A 9 -8.56 4.42 -10.80
CA GLU A 9 -9.16 3.54 -11.79
C GLU A 9 -8.31 3.45 -13.08
N GLY A 10 -8.19 2.24 -13.63
CA GLY A 10 -7.45 1.98 -14.87
C GLY A 10 -5.92 2.00 -14.75
N THR A 11 -5.34 2.22 -13.57
CA THR A 11 -3.88 2.26 -13.39
C THR A 11 -3.24 0.94 -12.99
N GLN A 12 -4.07 -0.06 -12.65
CA GLN A 12 -3.55 -1.37 -12.31
C GLN A 12 -2.93 -2.01 -13.55
N ARG A 13 -1.60 -2.17 -13.51
CA ARG A 13 -0.81 -2.74 -14.61
C ARG A 13 -0.04 -3.96 -14.12
N ARG A 14 -0.07 -5.02 -14.93
CA ARG A 14 0.63 -6.28 -14.69
C ARG A 14 1.45 -6.67 -15.91
N SER A 15 2.71 -7.03 -15.68
CA SER A 15 3.60 -7.65 -16.67
C SER A 15 4.07 -9.00 -16.16
N VAL A 16 4.06 -10.01 -17.01
CA VAL A 16 4.56 -11.35 -16.71
C VAL A 16 5.63 -11.67 -17.73
N ILE A 17 6.85 -11.92 -17.26
CA ILE A 17 8.02 -12.16 -18.09
C ILE A 17 8.57 -13.54 -17.76
N ASP A 18 8.79 -14.36 -18.77
CA ASP A 18 9.59 -15.58 -18.64
C ASP A 18 11.08 -15.17 -18.70
N ASN A 19 11.79 -15.30 -17.58
CA ASN A 19 13.19 -14.88 -17.47
C ASN A 19 14.13 -16.10 -17.54
N PRO A 20 14.66 -16.43 -18.74
CA PRO A 20 15.52 -17.60 -18.93
C PRO A 20 16.88 -17.46 -18.23
N THR A 21 17.33 -16.24 -17.92
CA THR A 21 18.62 -16.03 -17.22
C THR A 21 18.58 -16.46 -15.76
N ARG A 22 17.38 -16.59 -15.20
CA ARG A 22 17.15 -16.96 -13.79
C ARG A 22 16.21 -18.15 -13.62
N ASP A 23 15.88 -18.83 -14.73
CA ASP A 23 14.98 -19.98 -14.80
C ASP A 23 13.69 -19.79 -13.97
N ARG A 24 12.98 -18.68 -14.22
CA ARG A 24 11.76 -18.34 -13.48
C ARG A 24 10.86 -17.38 -14.22
N ILE A 25 9.58 -17.43 -13.86
CA ILE A 25 8.59 -16.45 -14.28
C ILE A 25 8.58 -15.28 -13.30
N GLU A 26 8.78 -14.07 -13.80
CA GLU A 26 8.76 -12.83 -13.04
C GLU A 26 7.44 -12.09 -13.28
N THR A 27 6.71 -11.80 -12.19
CA THR A 27 5.47 -11.01 -12.25
C THR A 27 5.72 -9.65 -11.64
N TYR A 28 5.50 -8.61 -12.44
CA TYR A 28 5.55 -7.22 -12.02
C TYR A 28 4.13 -6.66 -11.98
N GLN A 29 3.70 -6.18 -10.82
CA GLN A 29 2.40 -5.56 -10.65
C GLN A 29 2.59 -4.19 -10.02
N SER A 30 1.82 -3.21 -10.49
CA SER A 30 1.73 -1.92 -9.84
C SER A 30 0.31 -1.38 -9.91
N SER A 31 -0.05 -0.66 -8.85
CA SER A 31 -1.29 0.09 -8.67
C SER A 31 -0.92 1.48 -8.16
N ASN A 32 -1.82 2.44 -8.34
CA ASN A 32 -1.70 3.76 -7.75
C ASN A 32 -2.72 3.90 -6.62
N ASP A 33 -2.25 3.74 -5.39
CA ASP A 33 -3.08 3.67 -4.19
C ASP A 33 -2.64 4.75 -3.18
N ALA A 34 -3.61 5.34 -2.47
CA ALA A 34 -3.40 6.37 -1.47
C ALA A 34 -4.18 6.04 -0.18
N PHE A 35 -3.49 6.08 0.96
CA PHE A 35 -4.09 5.95 2.28
C PHE A 35 -4.49 7.33 2.78
N VAL A 36 -5.75 7.49 3.21
CA VAL A 36 -6.32 8.79 3.55
C VAL A 36 -7.05 8.72 4.90
N LEU A 37 -6.81 9.75 5.71
CA LEU A 37 -7.63 10.13 6.85
C LEU A 37 -8.64 11.17 6.38
N GLU A 38 -9.93 10.85 6.50
CA GLU A 38 -11.02 11.70 5.98
C GLU A 38 -11.24 12.95 6.84
N ASP A 39 -11.10 12.81 8.16
CA ASP A 39 -11.18 13.87 9.16
C ASP A 39 -10.07 13.72 10.21
N TYR A 40 -9.17 14.69 10.26
CA TYR A 40 -8.08 14.74 11.23
C TYR A 40 -8.57 15.02 12.66
N GLY A 41 -9.74 15.64 12.86
CA GLY A 41 -10.32 15.84 14.19
C GLY A 41 -10.75 14.53 14.87
N CYS A 42 -10.91 13.48 14.07
CA CYS A 42 -11.23 12.13 14.51
C CYS A 42 -9.98 11.23 14.61
N ALA A 43 -8.77 11.80 14.55
CA ALA A 43 -7.52 11.07 14.62
C ALA A 43 -6.67 11.46 15.84
N ALA A 44 -6.07 10.48 16.49
CA ALA A 44 -5.02 10.68 17.50
C ALA A 44 -3.97 9.57 17.34
N LEU A 45 -2.70 9.95 17.44
CA LEU A 45 -1.56 9.03 17.39
C LEU A 45 -0.70 9.29 18.63
N ILE A 46 -0.51 8.26 19.45
CA ILE A 46 0.39 8.28 20.59
C ILE A 46 1.56 7.36 20.25
N GLU A 47 2.76 7.91 20.17
CA GLU A 47 3.99 7.17 19.88
C GLU A 47 4.95 7.24 21.07
N ASN A 48 5.94 6.35 21.08
CA ASN A 48 6.98 6.28 22.12
C ASN A 48 6.45 6.00 23.52
N ILE A 49 5.49 5.07 23.64
CA ILE A 49 5.03 4.59 24.94
C ILE A 49 6.10 3.65 25.51
N GLU A 50 6.69 4.01 26.64
CA GLU A 50 7.56 3.16 27.45
C GLU A 50 6.78 2.62 28.64
N LEU A 51 6.86 1.31 28.86
CA LEU A 51 6.22 0.66 30.00
C LEU A 51 7.29 0.40 31.07
N GLU A 52 7.05 0.88 32.28
CA GLU A 52 7.88 0.52 33.44
C GLU A 52 7.49 -0.88 33.96
N ALA A 53 8.48 -1.62 34.45
CA ALA A 53 8.33 -2.98 34.98
C ALA A 53 7.90 -3.00 36.45
#